data_AF-A0A1G7Q124-F1
#
_entry.id   AF-A0A1G7Q124-F1
#
_cell.length_a   1.000
_cell.length_b   1.000
_cell.length_c   1.000
_cell.angle_alpha   90.00
_cell.angle_beta   90.00
_cell.angle_gamma   90.00
#
_symmetry.space_group_name_H-M   'P 1'
#
loop_
_entity.id
_entity.type
_entity.pdbx_description
1 polymer ?
#
loop_
_entity_poly.entity_id
_entity_poly.type
_entity_poly.pdbx_seq_one_letter_code
_entity_poly.pdbx_strand_id
1 'polypeptide(L)'
;MKKIIAALAVTTFLGCRNTPSTEMANKETDTIKTETDGVAVVKPDSTPVKKTVKKDTIRNDKDTQMSEAFFQKAMISLRDSSLTVYENIRADYRIFGYQKPDTNSRKMILFSVFTSDVENNPYKCPFGAYYYSGAMHDTKIKYVKQAGAFVEAHLIKETEIKPTSIYILKDWVEFDERN
;
A
#
# COMPACT_ATOMS: atom_id res chain seq x y z
N MET A 1 -11.35 -54.18 1.23
CA MET A 1 -10.24 -54.49 2.17
C MET A 1 -8.92 -54.55 1.40
N LYS A 2 -7.92 -53.75 1.78
CA LYS A 2 -6.47 -54.07 1.77
C LYS A 2 -5.72 -52.86 2.32
N LYS A 3 -4.95 -53.04 3.39
CA LYS A 3 -3.98 -52.05 3.90
C LYS A 3 -2.62 -52.39 3.32
N ILE A 4 -1.80 -51.40 3.01
CA ILE A 4 -0.34 -51.54 2.94
C ILE A 4 0.24 -50.45 3.86
N ILE A 5 1.27 -50.82 4.61
CA ILE A 5 1.91 -50.03 5.66
C ILE A 5 3.43 -50.19 5.47
N ALA A 6 4.19 -49.23 5.98
CA ALA A 6 5.66 -49.19 6.06
C ALA A 6 6.38 -48.77 4.76
N ALA A 7 7.55 -48.12 4.81
CA ALA A 7 8.31 -47.72 5.98
C ALA A 7 9.01 -46.34 5.89
N LEU A 8 9.26 -45.83 7.08
CA LEU A 8 10.11 -44.71 7.49
C LEU A 8 11.48 -44.66 6.78
N ALA A 9 11.95 -43.44 6.48
CA ALA A 9 13.38 -43.12 6.37
C ALA A 9 13.62 -41.73 6.98
N VAL A 10 14.30 -41.66 8.13
CA VAL A 10 14.68 -40.43 8.82
C VAL A 10 16.20 -40.33 8.82
N THR A 11 16.76 -39.27 8.25
CA THR A 11 18.20 -39.00 8.20
C THR A 11 18.54 -37.72 8.95
N THR A 12 18.77 -37.85 10.25
CA THR A 12 19.30 -36.77 11.09
C THR A 12 20.81 -36.64 10.92
N PHE A 13 21.29 -35.52 10.38
CA PHE A 13 22.69 -35.13 10.49
C PHE A 13 22.89 -34.11 11.61
N LEU A 14 23.47 -34.58 12.72
CA LEU A 14 24.01 -33.73 13.77
C LEU A 14 25.38 -33.19 13.32
N GLY A 15 25.61 -31.88 13.48
CA GLY A 15 26.83 -31.22 13.05
C GLY A 15 27.11 -29.94 13.83
N CYS A 16 27.50 -30.07 15.09
CA CYS A 16 27.86 -28.92 15.93
C CYS A 16 29.28 -28.41 15.63
N ARG A 17 29.47 -27.09 15.62
CA ARG A 17 30.78 -26.49 15.94
C ARG A 17 30.64 -25.04 16.44
N ASN A 18 30.82 -24.85 17.74
CA ASN A 18 30.98 -23.55 18.39
C ASN A 18 32.46 -23.35 18.75
N THR A 19 33.07 -22.24 18.34
CA THR A 19 34.16 -21.56 19.09
C THR A 19 34.16 -20.06 18.70
N PRO A 20 34.25 -19.10 19.64
CA PRO A 20 34.26 -17.67 19.33
C PRO A 20 35.68 -17.05 19.36
N SER A 21 35.91 -16.06 18.50
CA SER A 21 37.01 -15.06 18.52
C SER A 21 36.79 -14.06 17.37
N THR A 22 37.17 -12.78 17.40
CA THR A 22 37.85 -11.98 18.44
C THR A 22 37.32 -10.55 18.38
N GLU A 23 37.27 -9.84 19.51
CA GLU A 23 37.13 -8.38 19.54
C GLU A 23 38.52 -7.74 19.38
N MET A 24 38.66 -6.76 18.48
CA MET A 24 39.75 -5.78 18.52
C MET A 24 39.22 -4.42 18.06
N ALA A 25 39.17 -3.48 19.01
CA ALA A 25 39.06 -2.06 18.68
C ALA A 25 40.39 -1.53 18.14
N ASN A 26 40.33 -0.45 17.36
CA ASN A 26 41.45 0.48 17.19
C ASN A 26 40.93 1.90 17.35
N LYS A 27 41.63 2.72 18.14
CA LYS A 27 41.19 4.04 18.58
C LYS A 27 42.38 4.97 18.75
N GLU A 28 42.54 5.90 17.82
CA GLU A 28 43.17 7.23 17.98
C GLU A 28 42.53 8.11 16.88
N THR A 29 41.95 9.31 17.11
CA THR A 29 42.26 10.44 18.03
C THR A 29 43.47 11.26 17.52
N ASP A 30 43.43 12.60 17.40
CA ASP A 30 42.38 13.59 17.74
C ASP A 30 41.74 14.26 16.48
N THR A 31 41.55 15.56 16.20
CA THR A 31 41.95 16.83 16.84
C THR A 31 40.81 17.89 16.92
N ILE A 32 40.62 18.41 18.14
CA ILE A 32 39.75 19.52 18.60
C ILE A 32 39.66 20.78 17.70
N LYS A 33 38.44 21.34 17.58
CA LYS A 33 38.15 22.78 17.81
C LYS A 33 36.82 22.95 18.57
N THR A 34 36.70 24.00 19.40
CA THR A 34 35.65 24.18 20.42
C THR A 34 35.21 25.65 20.54
N GLU A 35 33.92 25.89 20.72
CA GLU A 35 33.24 27.05 21.36
C GLU A 35 31.72 26.71 21.33
N THR A 36 30.89 26.64 22.40
CA THR A 36 30.48 27.57 23.48
C THR A 36 29.85 28.88 22.98
N ASP A 37 28.66 29.33 23.41
CA ASP A 37 27.49 28.73 24.10
C ASP A 37 26.31 29.76 24.03
N GLY A 38 25.07 29.57 24.50
CA GLY A 38 24.44 28.47 25.26
C GLY A 38 23.07 28.88 25.83
N VAL A 39 22.22 27.90 26.23
CA VAL A 39 20.87 28.08 26.85
C VAL A 39 19.81 28.68 25.87
N ALA A 40 18.57 28.20 25.74
CA ALA A 40 17.67 27.56 26.71
C ALA A 40 16.90 26.33 26.18
N VAL A 41 16.53 25.43 27.10
CA VAL A 41 15.62 24.29 26.83
C VAL A 41 14.17 24.72 27.08
N VAL A 42 13.42 24.97 26.01
CA VAL A 42 11.96 25.18 26.08
C VAL A 42 11.26 23.82 26.11
N LYS A 43 10.54 23.53 27.19
CA LYS A 43 9.62 22.38 27.26
C LYS A 43 8.33 22.73 26.50
N PRO A 44 7.87 21.92 25.53
CA PRO A 44 6.53 22.09 24.97
C PRO A 44 5.49 21.53 25.93
N ASP A 45 4.50 22.34 26.32
CA ASP A 45 3.45 21.91 27.26
C ASP A 45 2.51 20.85 26.67
N SER A 46 2.28 19.79 27.46
CA SER A 46 1.45 18.64 27.12
C SER A 46 -0.06 18.95 27.13
N THR A 47 -0.51 19.82 26.24
CA THR A 47 -1.94 20.08 26.02
C THR A 47 -2.57 18.90 25.25
N PRO A 48 -3.69 18.30 25.70
CA PRO A 48 -4.27 17.12 25.05
C PRO A 48 -4.86 17.47 23.68
N VAL A 49 -4.13 17.15 22.61
CA VAL A 49 -4.56 17.39 21.23
C VAL A 49 -5.82 16.58 20.92
N LYS A 50 -6.95 17.28 20.87
CA LYS A 50 -8.24 16.80 20.37
C LYS A 50 -8.02 16.05 19.05
N LYS A 51 -8.48 14.79 18.95
CA LYS A 51 -8.26 13.93 17.77
C LYS A 51 -8.96 14.49 16.53
N THR A 52 -8.27 15.37 15.80
CA THR A 52 -8.63 15.73 14.43
C THR A 52 -8.51 14.48 13.57
N VAL A 53 -9.63 14.04 12.99
CA VAL A 53 -9.63 12.96 11.98
C VAL A 53 -8.84 13.48 10.79
N LYS A 54 -7.65 12.91 10.54
CA LYS A 54 -6.86 13.28 9.36
C LYS A 54 -7.59 12.83 8.10
N LYS A 55 -7.99 13.79 7.27
CA LYS A 55 -8.21 13.58 5.83
C LYS A 55 -6.96 12.86 5.28
N ASP A 56 -7.14 11.84 4.45
CA ASP A 56 -6.07 10.90 4.04
C ASP A 56 -4.84 11.65 3.53
N THR A 57 -3.74 11.56 4.29
CA THR A 57 -2.58 12.47 4.22
C THR A 57 -1.76 12.39 2.92
N ILE A 58 -2.22 11.62 1.93
CA ILE A 58 -1.60 11.44 0.62
C ILE A 58 -2.26 12.32 -0.46
N ARG A 59 -3.43 12.93 -0.17
CA ARG A 59 -3.78 14.20 -0.83
C ARG A 59 -2.93 15.31 -0.22
N ASN A 60 -1.69 15.47 -0.70
CA ASN A 60 -0.96 16.70 -0.48
C ASN A 60 -1.52 17.78 -1.41
N ASP A 61 -2.63 18.37 -1.00
CA ASP A 61 -3.38 19.44 -1.70
C ASP A 61 -2.52 20.71 -2.00
N LYS A 62 -1.22 20.72 -1.63
CA LYS A 62 -0.23 21.77 -1.95
C LYS A 62 0.73 21.41 -3.09
N ASP A 63 1.03 20.13 -3.29
CA ASP A 63 1.90 19.65 -4.37
C ASP A 63 1.08 19.41 -5.65
N THR A 64 -0.14 18.90 -5.49
CA THR A 64 -1.13 18.75 -6.56
C THR A 64 -1.72 20.12 -6.93
N GLN A 65 -0.97 20.91 -7.71
CA GLN A 65 -1.39 22.23 -8.23
C GLN A 65 -2.38 22.14 -9.41
N MET A 66 -3.06 21.01 -9.59
CA MET A 66 -4.06 20.81 -10.65
C MET A 66 -5.48 21.04 -10.13
N SER A 67 -6.32 21.66 -10.96
CA SER A 67 -7.77 21.71 -10.72
C SER A 67 -8.39 20.33 -10.88
N GLU A 68 -9.55 20.10 -10.24
CA GLU A 68 -10.22 18.79 -10.22
C GLU A 68 -10.56 18.24 -11.62
N ALA A 69 -10.62 19.12 -12.63
CA ALA A 69 -10.78 18.76 -14.04
C ALA A 69 -9.64 17.89 -14.62
N PHE A 70 -8.51 17.77 -13.93
CA PHE A 70 -7.39 16.89 -14.30
C PHE A 70 -7.27 15.64 -13.40
N PHE A 71 -8.25 15.39 -12.51
CA PHE A 71 -8.27 14.16 -11.72
C PHE A 71 -8.90 13.01 -12.50
N GLN A 72 -8.14 11.92 -12.65
CA GLN A 72 -8.68 10.68 -13.22
C GLN A 72 -9.32 9.81 -12.13
N LYS A 73 -10.53 9.31 -12.41
CA LYS A 73 -11.23 8.30 -11.62
C LYS A 73 -11.10 6.91 -12.26
N ALA A 74 -11.36 5.87 -11.48
CA ALA A 74 -11.57 4.53 -12.02
C ALA A 74 -12.97 4.41 -12.63
N MET A 75 -13.06 3.98 -13.89
CA MET A 75 -14.34 3.79 -14.58
C MET A 75 -14.93 2.43 -14.25
N ILE A 76 -16.20 2.39 -13.86
CA ILE A 76 -16.97 1.18 -13.58
C ILE A 76 -17.97 0.94 -14.72
N SER A 77 -17.75 -0.13 -15.48
CA SER A 77 -18.65 -0.59 -16.54
C SER A 77 -20.00 -1.04 -15.97
N LEU A 78 -21.10 -0.43 -16.41
CA LEU A 78 -22.47 -0.84 -16.13
C LEU A 78 -22.87 -2.13 -16.86
N ARG A 79 -22.09 -2.56 -17.86
CA ARG A 79 -22.34 -3.80 -18.64
C ARG A 79 -21.87 -5.07 -17.92
N ASP A 80 -20.77 -4.99 -17.18
CA ASP A 80 -20.13 -6.18 -16.59
C ASP A 80 -19.47 -5.94 -15.21
N SER A 81 -19.68 -4.77 -14.61
CA SER A 81 -19.05 -4.30 -13.37
C SER A 81 -17.52 -4.24 -13.37
N SER A 82 -16.83 -4.29 -14.53
CA SER A 82 -15.38 -4.07 -14.59
C SER A 82 -15.00 -2.68 -14.06
N LEU A 83 -14.08 -2.63 -13.10
CA LEU A 83 -13.46 -1.40 -12.63
C LEU A 83 -12.08 -1.26 -13.29
N THR A 84 -11.93 -0.21 -14.09
CA THR A 84 -10.75 0.05 -14.92
C THR A 84 -10.10 1.37 -14.52
N VAL A 85 -8.80 1.37 -14.27
CA VAL A 85 -7.98 2.58 -14.24
C VAL A 85 -7.18 2.62 -15.54
N TYR A 86 -7.37 3.65 -16.34
CA TYR A 86 -6.66 3.84 -17.61
C TYR A 86 -5.27 4.44 -17.37
N GLU A 87 -4.35 4.21 -18.30
CA GLU A 87 -3.04 4.88 -18.28
C GLU A 87 -3.19 6.30 -18.82
N ASN A 88 -2.93 7.30 -17.97
CA ASN A 88 -3.05 8.70 -18.35
C ASN A 88 -1.99 9.57 -17.67
N ILE A 89 -0.82 9.64 -18.28
CA ILE A 89 0.34 10.42 -17.81
C ILE A 89 0.11 11.95 -17.75
N ARG A 90 -1.09 12.44 -18.07
CA ARG A 90 -1.48 13.87 -18.02
C ARG A 90 -2.49 14.19 -16.92
N ALA A 91 -2.96 13.19 -16.16
CA ALA A 91 -3.88 13.36 -15.05
C ALA A 91 -3.19 13.08 -13.71
N ASP A 92 -3.60 13.75 -12.63
CA ASP A 92 -3.23 13.35 -11.26
C ASP A 92 -4.25 12.31 -10.76
N TYR A 93 -3.76 11.16 -10.30
CA TYR A 93 -4.58 10.19 -9.59
C TYR A 93 -3.74 9.38 -8.59
N ARG A 94 -4.31 9.12 -7.41
CA ARG A 94 -3.77 8.26 -6.35
C ARG A 94 -4.90 7.45 -5.71
N ILE A 95 -5.32 6.39 -6.40
CA ILE A 95 -6.52 5.60 -6.07
C ILE A 95 -6.13 4.41 -5.20
N PHE A 96 -6.35 4.53 -3.89
CA PHE A 96 -6.16 3.43 -2.94
C PHE A 96 -7.42 2.55 -2.82
N GLY A 97 -7.21 1.23 -2.86
CA GLY A 97 -8.16 0.25 -2.34
C GLY A 97 -7.80 -0.13 -0.90
N TYR A 98 -8.79 -0.16 -0.01
CA TYR A 98 -8.65 -0.37 1.43
C TYR A 98 -9.21 -1.71 1.90
N GLN A 99 -8.73 -2.23 3.04
CA GLN A 99 -9.21 -3.51 3.60
C GLN A 99 -10.61 -3.40 4.24
N LYS A 100 -10.99 -2.19 4.64
CA LYS A 100 -12.30 -1.83 5.20
C LYS A 100 -12.75 -0.50 4.58
N PRO A 101 -14.03 -0.11 4.66
CA PRO A 101 -14.48 1.24 4.29
C PRO A 101 -14.02 2.29 5.31
N ASP A 102 -12.70 2.47 5.40
CA ASP A 102 -11.97 3.36 6.29
C ASP A 102 -10.55 3.61 5.70
N THR A 103 -10.19 4.89 5.49
CA THR A 103 -8.88 5.29 4.95
C THR A 103 -7.71 5.06 5.91
N ASN A 104 -7.99 4.83 7.20
CA ASN A 104 -7.01 4.46 8.21
C ASN A 104 -6.77 2.94 8.24
N SER A 105 -7.57 2.15 7.51
CA SER A 105 -7.38 0.70 7.39
C SER A 105 -6.21 0.36 6.44
N ARG A 106 -5.81 -0.91 6.42
CA ARG A 106 -4.71 -1.37 5.58
C ARG A 106 -4.97 -1.05 4.11
N LYS A 107 -4.02 -0.34 3.48
CA LYS A 107 -3.96 -0.14 2.03
C LYS A 107 -3.69 -1.49 1.35
N MET A 108 -4.56 -1.89 0.44
CA MET A 108 -4.59 -3.22 -0.19
C MET A 108 -3.99 -3.22 -1.60
N ILE A 109 -4.31 -2.18 -2.38
CA ILE A 109 -3.81 -1.90 -3.73
C ILE A 109 -3.71 -0.38 -3.93
N LEU A 110 -2.86 0.06 -4.85
CA LEU A 110 -2.78 1.46 -5.30
C LEU A 110 -2.71 1.54 -6.83
N PHE A 111 -3.43 2.49 -7.42
CA PHE A 111 -3.14 3.02 -8.75
C PHE A 111 -2.65 4.47 -8.63
N SER A 112 -1.46 4.76 -9.19
CA SER A 112 -0.90 6.11 -9.18
C SER A 112 -0.14 6.39 -10.48
N VAL A 113 -0.28 7.60 -11.01
CA VAL A 113 0.53 8.07 -12.15
C VAL A 113 2.01 8.27 -11.77
N PHE A 114 2.31 8.44 -10.48
CA PHE A 114 3.64 8.82 -10.00
C PHE A 114 4.51 7.60 -9.74
N THR A 115 5.68 7.53 -10.39
CA THR A 115 6.69 6.47 -10.17
C THR A 115 7.05 6.30 -8.69
N SER A 116 7.14 7.41 -7.94
CA SER A 116 7.43 7.41 -6.49
C SER A 116 6.37 6.74 -5.62
N ASP A 117 5.17 6.48 -6.15
CA ASP A 117 4.09 5.75 -5.47
C ASP A 117 4.00 4.28 -5.89
N VAL A 118 4.57 3.94 -7.05
CA VAL A 118 4.43 2.63 -7.73
C VAL A 118 5.69 1.79 -7.58
N GLU A 119 6.86 2.37 -7.84
CA GLU A 119 8.13 1.67 -7.88
C GLU A 119 8.49 1.06 -6.52
N ASN A 120 8.82 -0.23 -6.50
CA ASN A 120 9.09 -1.00 -5.28
C ASN A 120 7.93 -1.07 -4.26
N ASN A 121 6.70 -0.66 -4.62
CA ASN A 121 5.49 -0.73 -3.78
C ASN A 121 5.70 -0.12 -2.36
N PRO A 122 5.95 1.20 -2.27
CA PRO A 122 6.39 1.87 -1.03
C PRO A 122 5.34 1.80 0.08
N TYR A 123 4.06 1.78 -0.27
CA TYR A 123 2.93 1.63 0.67
C TYR A 123 2.70 0.18 1.14
N LYS A 124 3.48 -0.79 0.62
CA LYS A 124 3.44 -2.22 0.98
C LYS A 124 2.06 -2.85 0.80
N CYS A 125 1.36 -2.43 -0.26
CA CYS A 125 0.06 -2.95 -0.67
C CYS A 125 0.19 -4.45 -1.02
N PRO A 126 -0.56 -5.36 -0.35
CA PRO A 126 -0.53 -6.81 -0.63
C PRO A 126 -0.84 -7.22 -2.07
N PHE A 127 -1.61 -6.41 -2.80
CA PHE A 127 -1.91 -6.63 -4.22
C PHE A 127 -1.08 -5.73 -5.14
N GLY A 128 -0.02 -5.09 -4.65
CA GLY A 128 0.86 -4.24 -5.43
C GLY A 128 0.43 -2.78 -5.55
N ALA A 129 1.23 -2.03 -6.29
CA ALA A 129 0.96 -0.68 -6.76
C ALA A 129 1.23 -0.64 -8.26
N TYR A 130 0.43 0.08 -9.04
CA TYR A 130 0.47 0.07 -10.50
C TYR A 130 0.21 1.47 -11.09
N TYR A 131 0.67 1.69 -12.33
CA TYR A 131 0.29 2.89 -13.08
C TYR A 131 -1.17 2.86 -13.56
N TYR A 132 -1.68 1.69 -13.96
CA TYR A 132 -3.03 1.49 -14.49
C TYR A 132 -3.48 0.04 -14.29
N SER A 133 -4.77 -0.27 -14.41
CA SER A 133 -5.28 -1.62 -14.09
C SER A 133 -4.91 -2.68 -15.14
N GLY A 134 -4.52 -2.28 -16.35
CA GLY A 134 -4.01 -3.19 -17.38
C GLY A 134 -2.57 -3.68 -17.14
N ALA A 135 -1.83 -3.10 -16.18
CA ALA A 135 -0.55 -3.61 -15.71
C ALA A 135 -0.69 -4.78 -14.71
N MET A 136 -1.93 -5.19 -14.40
CA MET A 136 -2.23 -6.28 -13.48
C MET A 136 -2.37 -7.60 -14.23
N HIS A 137 -1.31 -8.42 -14.22
CA HIS A 137 -1.38 -9.77 -14.76
C HIS A 137 -2.37 -10.65 -13.97
N ASP A 138 -3.13 -11.46 -14.70
CA ASP A 138 -4.05 -12.51 -14.24
C ASP A 138 -5.04 -12.07 -13.13
N THR A 139 -5.32 -10.76 -13.05
CA THR A 139 -6.10 -10.14 -11.98
C THR A 139 -7.07 -9.10 -12.54
N LYS A 140 -8.34 -9.19 -12.13
CA LYS A 140 -9.43 -8.28 -12.56
C LYS A 140 -10.09 -7.65 -11.33
N ILE A 141 -10.60 -6.42 -11.47
CA ILE A 141 -11.38 -5.77 -10.42
C ILE A 141 -12.85 -5.67 -10.86
N LYS A 142 -13.76 -6.11 -10.00
CA LYS A 142 -15.21 -6.02 -10.22
C LYS A 142 -15.88 -5.19 -9.12
N TYR A 143 -16.64 -4.16 -9.48
CA TYR A 143 -17.53 -3.47 -8.55
C TYR A 143 -18.60 -4.43 -8.01
N VAL A 144 -18.94 -4.29 -6.73
CA VAL A 144 -19.95 -5.11 -6.05
C VAL A 144 -21.13 -4.26 -5.59
N LYS A 145 -20.88 -3.22 -4.76
CA LYS A 145 -21.95 -2.39 -4.18
C LYS A 145 -21.43 -1.07 -3.61
N GLN A 146 -22.36 -0.18 -3.29
CA GLN A 146 -22.10 1.02 -2.49
C GLN A 146 -21.88 0.65 -1.01
N ALA A 147 -20.90 1.27 -0.35
CA ALA A 147 -20.48 1.00 1.03
C ALA A 147 -20.19 2.31 1.81
N GLY A 148 -21.23 3.06 2.18
CA GLY A 148 -21.08 4.33 2.90
C GLY A 148 -20.43 5.41 2.02
N ALA A 149 -19.23 5.86 2.38
CA ALA A 149 -18.39 6.77 1.58
C ALA A 149 -17.51 6.06 0.53
N PHE A 150 -17.58 4.72 0.46
CA PHE A 150 -16.78 3.87 -0.42
C PHE A 150 -17.67 3.11 -1.41
N VAL A 151 -17.07 2.53 -2.43
CA VAL A 151 -17.59 1.35 -3.13
C VAL A 151 -16.84 0.11 -2.64
N GLU A 152 -17.55 -1.02 -2.51
CA GLU A 152 -16.91 -2.33 -2.38
C GLU A 152 -16.66 -2.90 -3.77
N ALA A 153 -15.45 -3.38 -3.99
CA ALA A 153 -15.03 -4.08 -5.20
C ALA A 153 -14.28 -5.37 -4.85
N HIS A 154 -14.34 -6.36 -5.72
CA HIS A 154 -13.62 -7.62 -5.60
C HIS A 154 -12.38 -7.60 -6.50
N LEU A 155 -11.21 -7.85 -5.90
CA LEU A 155 -10.03 -8.34 -6.62
C LEU A 155 -10.23 -9.84 -6.89
N ILE A 156 -10.16 -10.22 -8.16
CA ILE A 156 -10.29 -11.59 -8.63
C ILE A 156 -8.99 -11.96 -9.34
N LYS A 157 -8.17 -12.83 -8.74
CA LYS A 157 -7.04 -13.46 -9.45
C LYS A 157 -7.48 -14.79 -10.06
N GLU A 158 -6.97 -15.14 -11.22
CA GLU A 158 -7.27 -16.43 -11.86
C GLU A 158 -6.70 -17.63 -11.08
N THR A 159 -5.75 -17.38 -10.17
CA THR A 159 -5.18 -18.37 -9.23
C THR A 159 -5.89 -18.45 -7.87
N GLU A 160 -6.84 -17.55 -7.55
CA GLU A 160 -7.52 -17.50 -6.25
C GLU A 160 -9.01 -17.88 -6.35
N ILE A 161 -9.40 -18.98 -5.71
CA ILE A 161 -10.79 -19.52 -5.72
C ILE A 161 -11.81 -18.52 -5.15
N LYS A 162 -11.38 -17.59 -4.29
CA LYS A 162 -12.24 -16.59 -3.65
C LYS A 162 -11.75 -15.18 -3.96
N PRO A 163 -12.64 -14.25 -4.35
CA PRO A 163 -12.27 -12.85 -4.47
C PRO A 163 -11.87 -12.26 -3.11
N THR A 164 -11.01 -11.25 -3.14
CA THR A 164 -10.73 -10.40 -1.98
C THR A 164 -11.46 -9.07 -2.09
N SER A 165 -12.32 -8.75 -1.12
CA SER A 165 -12.95 -7.43 -1.03
C SER A 165 -11.93 -6.32 -0.76
N ILE A 166 -12.04 -5.24 -1.51
CA ILE A 166 -11.39 -3.95 -1.27
C ILE A 166 -12.43 -2.83 -1.32
N TYR A 167 -12.13 -1.72 -0.64
CA TYR A 167 -13.01 -0.56 -0.55
C TYR A 167 -12.30 0.66 -1.13
N ILE A 168 -12.88 1.28 -2.15
CA ILE A 168 -12.32 2.46 -2.84
C ILE A 168 -13.23 3.66 -2.53
N LEU A 169 -12.66 4.83 -2.22
CA LEU A 169 -13.46 6.05 -1.97
C LEU A 169 -14.29 6.41 -3.21
N LYS A 170 -15.53 6.85 -3.01
CA LYS A 170 -16.44 7.19 -4.13
C LYS A 170 -15.90 8.30 -5.02
N ASP A 171 -15.23 9.29 -4.45
CA ASP A 171 -14.60 10.42 -5.14
C ASP A 171 -13.60 9.97 -6.24
N TRP A 172 -13.04 8.76 -6.13
CA TRP A 172 -12.09 8.17 -7.07
C TRP A 172 -12.72 7.19 -8.06
N VAL A 173 -14.05 7.05 -8.13
CA VAL A 173 -14.73 6.18 -9.10
C VAL A 173 -15.85 6.90 -9.85
N GLU A 174 -16.11 6.46 -11.08
CA GLU A 174 -17.17 6.92 -11.97
C GLU A 174 -17.85 5.70 -12.59
N PHE A 175 -19.08 5.83 -13.09
CA PHE A 175 -19.72 4.77 -13.90
C PHE A 175 -19.70 5.16 -15.38
N ASP A 176 -19.61 4.20 -16.31
CA ASP A 176 -19.78 4.50 -17.73
C ASP A 176 -21.21 4.95 -18.05
N GLU A 177 -21.37 5.78 -19.07
CA GLU A 177 -22.70 6.24 -19.50
C GLU A 177 -23.42 5.14 -20.29
N ARG A 178 -24.75 5.10 -20.16
CA ARG A 178 -25.60 4.24 -21.01
C ARG A 178 -25.93 4.96 -22.31
N ASN A 179 -25.12 4.67 -23.33
CA ASN A 179 -25.49 4.84 -24.74
C ASN A 179 -26.72 4.01 -25.10
#